data_AF-A0A7K3R7A9-F1
#
_entry.id   AF-A0A7K3R7A9-F1
#
_cell.length_a   1.000
_cell.length_b   1.000
_cell.length_c   1.000
_cell.angle_alpha   90.00
_cell.angle_beta   90.00
_cell.angle_gamma   90.00
#
_symmetry.space_group_name_H-M   'P 1'
#
loop_
_entity.id
_entity.type
_entity.pdbx_description
1 polymer ?
#
loop_
_entity_poly.entity_id
_entity_poly.type
_entity_poly.pdbx_seq_one_letter_code
_entity_poly.pdbx_strand_id
1 'polypeptide(L)'
;AVTALARELAGTGALGVATRVWSRVPVLPAFQEALPDVRFDPMDPAAADAWVREATGGLIGRLPLEITDETLLALVNVLALKARWEKPFEAWQTHDLPFTDAAGTVVPVPTMAKDVPVADAWTVGGAYVVELRCASEPGGGPGARG
;
A
#
# COMPACT_ATOMS: atom_id res chain seq x y z
N ALA A 1 0.43 12.20 13.79
CA ALA A 1 0.06 10.77 13.94
C ALA A 1 0.28 10.00 12.64
N VAL A 2 -0.42 10.34 11.55
CA VAL A 2 -0.31 9.64 10.25
C VAL A 2 1.12 9.67 9.66
N THR A 3 1.83 10.80 9.77
CA THR A 3 3.22 10.94 9.29
C THR A 3 4.26 10.18 10.11
N ALA A 4 4.00 9.92 11.39
CA ALA A 4 4.90 9.13 12.24
C ALA A 4 4.77 7.63 11.92
N LEU A 5 3.54 7.14 11.77
CA LEU A 5 3.26 5.77 11.34
C LEU A 5 3.76 5.52 9.91
N ALA A 6 3.59 6.50 9.01
CA ALA A 6 4.18 6.49 7.67
C ALA A 6 5.70 6.28 7.69
N ARG A 7 6.40 6.96 8.61
CA ARG A 7 7.86 6.89 8.77
C ARG A 7 8.31 5.55 9.35
N GLU A 8 7.56 5.02 10.32
CA GLU A 8 7.82 3.70 10.92
C GLU A 8 7.64 2.58 9.88
N LEU A 9 6.59 2.67 9.07
CA LEU A 9 6.30 1.68 8.04
C LEU A 9 7.25 1.80 6.83
N ALA A 10 7.69 3.01 6.47
CA ALA A 10 8.71 3.21 5.44
C ALA A 10 10.07 2.57 5.80
N GLY A 11 10.36 2.39 7.09
CA GLY A 11 11.56 1.70 7.57
C GLY A 11 11.59 0.19 7.30
N THR A 12 10.47 -0.41 6.84
CA THR A 12 10.39 -1.85 6.54
C THR A 12 10.76 -2.20 5.09
N GLY A 13 11.04 -1.22 4.23
CA GLY A 13 11.42 -1.41 2.82
C GLY A 13 10.30 -1.93 1.90
N ALA A 14 9.31 -2.62 2.45
CA ALA A 14 8.16 -3.16 1.73
C ALA A 14 7.04 -2.13 1.49
N LEU A 15 6.96 -1.07 2.29
CA LEU A 15 5.91 -0.05 2.18
C LEU A 15 6.47 1.29 1.68
N GLY A 16 6.11 1.68 0.46
CA GLY A 16 6.27 3.04 -0.01
C GLY A 16 5.21 3.92 0.65
N VAL A 17 5.64 4.94 1.41
CA VAL A 17 4.74 5.96 1.94
C VAL A 17 5.13 7.32 1.40
N ALA A 18 4.16 8.04 0.84
CA ALA A 18 4.37 9.38 0.34
C ALA A 18 3.15 10.25 0.68
N THR A 19 3.42 11.47 1.15
CA THR A 19 2.40 12.47 1.44
C THR A 19 2.71 13.75 0.68
N ARG A 20 1.71 14.31 0.03
CA ARG A 20 1.84 15.60 -0.67
C ARG A 20 0.56 16.41 -0.54
N VAL A 21 0.72 17.73 -0.50
CA VAL A 21 -0.38 18.69 -0.42
C VAL A 21 -0.41 19.53 -1.69
N TRP A 22 -1.62 19.74 -2.22
CA TRP A 22 -1.92 20.70 -3.28
C TRP A 22 -2.87 21.77 -2.75
N SER A 23 -2.59 23.04 -3.00
CA SER A 23 -3.40 24.15 -2.47
C SER A 23 -3.62 25.26 -3.50
N ARG A 24 -4.85 25.80 -3.55
CA ARG A 24 -5.18 27.04 -4.28
C ARG A 24 -4.92 28.28 -3.43
N VAL A 25 -4.86 28.12 -2.11
CA VAL A 25 -4.72 29.21 -1.14
C VAL A 25 -3.34 29.16 -0.46
N PRO A 26 -2.82 30.31 0.01
CA PRO A 26 -1.61 30.33 0.81
C PRO A 26 -1.77 29.45 2.06
N VAL A 27 -0.85 28.51 2.24
CA VAL A 27 -0.77 27.68 3.45
C VAL A 27 0.09 28.39 4.47
N LEU A 28 -0.39 28.48 5.71
CA LEU A 28 0.32 29.16 6.80
C LEU A 28 1.74 28.59 6.98
N PRO A 29 2.78 29.44 7.13
CA PRO A 29 4.17 28.97 7.30
C PRO A 29 4.33 27.98 8.45
N ALA A 30 3.72 28.25 9.61
CA ALA A 30 3.73 27.35 10.76
C ALA A 30 3.17 25.94 10.46
N PHE A 31 2.20 25.82 9.52
CA PHE A 31 1.68 24.52 9.11
C PHE A 31 2.66 23.76 8.22
N GLN A 32 3.39 24.47 7.35
CA GLN A 32 4.44 23.88 6.52
C GLN A 32 5.63 23.44 7.38
N GLU A 33 6.02 24.27 8.37
CA GLU A 33 7.09 23.98 9.32
C GLU A 33 6.77 22.75 10.20
N ALA A 34 5.50 22.52 10.53
CA ALA A 34 5.07 21.33 11.26
C ALA A 34 5.15 20.04 10.43
N LEU A 35 5.30 20.13 9.11
CA LEU A 35 5.31 19.01 8.17
C LEU A 35 6.51 19.09 7.21
N PRO A 36 7.76 19.02 7.72
CA PRO A 36 8.96 19.26 6.92
C PRO A 36 9.19 18.21 5.81
N ASP A 37 8.63 17.01 5.97
CA ASP A 37 8.75 15.92 4.99
C ASP A 37 7.63 15.97 3.92
N VAL A 38 6.68 16.89 4.03
CA VAL A 38 5.54 17.01 3.11
C VAL A 38 5.78 18.15 2.15
N ARG A 39 5.68 17.85 0.84
CA ARG A 39 5.74 18.89 -0.19
C ARG A 39 4.39 19.57 -0.35
N PHE A 40 4.41 20.90 -0.47
CA PHE A 40 3.26 21.74 -0.75
C PHE A 40 3.41 22.31 -2.17
N ASP A 41 2.48 21.99 -3.06
CA ASP A 41 2.47 22.43 -4.44
C ASP A 41 1.19 23.26 -4.74
N PRO A 42 1.20 24.16 -5.74
CA PRO A 42 -0.02 24.78 -6.23
C PRO A 42 -1.03 23.74 -6.72
N MET A 43 -2.33 24.01 -6.59
CA MET A 43 -3.38 23.10 -7.05
C MET A 43 -3.30 22.82 -8.55
N ASP A 44 -3.06 21.56 -8.90
CA ASP A 44 -3.03 21.04 -10.27
C ASP A 44 -3.52 19.58 -10.24
N PRO A 45 -4.77 19.31 -10.65
CA PRO A 45 -5.33 17.95 -10.66
C PRO A 45 -4.51 16.97 -11.51
N ALA A 46 -3.96 17.41 -12.65
CA ALA A 46 -3.19 16.55 -13.52
C ALA A 46 -1.84 16.18 -12.89
N ALA A 47 -1.19 17.13 -12.23
CA ALA A 47 0.04 16.85 -11.48
C ALA A 47 -0.22 15.96 -10.25
N ALA A 48 -1.38 16.11 -9.60
CA ALA A 48 -1.79 15.25 -8.50
C ALA A 48 -1.98 13.80 -8.96
N ASP A 49 -2.70 13.58 -10.06
CA ASP A 49 -2.90 12.26 -10.66
C ASP A 49 -1.59 11.62 -11.12
N ALA A 50 -0.72 12.39 -11.78
CA ALA A 50 0.60 11.92 -12.21
C ALA A 50 1.45 11.47 -11.02
N TRP A 51 1.44 12.25 -9.93
CA TRP A 51 2.15 11.90 -8.71
C TRP A 51 1.58 10.65 -8.04
N VAL A 52 0.24 10.50 -7.97
CA VAL A 52 -0.37 9.29 -7.41
C VAL A 52 0.03 8.05 -8.21
N ARG A 53 0.02 8.16 -9.55
CA ARG A 53 0.45 7.07 -10.42
C ARG A 53 1.90 6.68 -10.17
N GLU A 54 2.79 7.66 -10.06
CA GLU A 54 4.21 7.43 -9.77
C GLU A 54 4.40 6.81 -8.37
N ALA A 55 3.81 7.41 -7.34
CA ALA A 55 3.96 7.00 -5.94
C ALA A 55 3.40 5.59 -5.68
N THR A 56 2.40 5.15 -6.47
CA THR A 56 1.84 3.80 -6.38
C THR A 56 2.50 2.78 -7.30
N GLY A 57 3.53 3.18 -8.05
CA GLY A 57 4.13 2.32 -9.08
C GLY A 57 3.15 1.91 -10.17
N GLY A 58 2.13 2.74 -10.44
CA GLY A 58 1.11 2.53 -11.46
C GLY A 58 -0.13 1.77 -11.01
N LEU A 59 -0.20 1.31 -9.75
CA LEU A 59 -1.37 0.57 -9.24
C LEU A 59 -2.63 1.44 -9.18
N ILE A 60 -2.48 2.72 -8.84
CA ILE A 60 -3.57 3.68 -8.83
C ILE A 60 -3.29 4.70 -9.94
N GLY A 61 -4.09 4.64 -11.01
CA GLY A 61 -3.87 5.47 -12.20
C GLY A 61 -4.13 6.97 -11.98
N ARG A 62 -5.02 7.31 -11.04
CA ARG A 62 -5.43 8.68 -10.68
C ARG A 62 -6.08 8.71 -9.30
N LEU A 63 -6.27 9.89 -8.73
CA LEU A 63 -7.02 10.04 -7.49
C LEU A 63 -8.45 9.47 -7.63
N PRO A 64 -8.94 8.72 -6.63
CA PRO A 64 -10.32 8.26 -6.61
C PRO A 64 -11.32 9.39 -6.30
N LEU A 65 -10.82 10.57 -5.93
CA LEU A 65 -11.59 11.78 -5.67
C LEU A 65 -11.36 12.79 -6.80
N GLU A 66 -12.45 13.40 -7.27
CA GLU A 66 -12.39 14.50 -8.22
C GLU A 66 -11.98 15.81 -7.51
N ILE A 67 -10.93 16.45 -8.00
CA ILE A 67 -10.53 17.79 -7.56
C ILE A 67 -11.29 18.82 -8.39
N THR A 68 -12.33 19.40 -7.81
CA THR A 68 -13.17 20.44 -8.44
C THR A 68 -12.58 21.83 -8.25
N ASP A 69 -13.15 22.86 -8.88
CA ASP A 69 -12.74 24.26 -8.69
C ASP A 69 -12.97 24.81 -7.28
N GLU A 70 -13.87 24.18 -6.51
CA GLU A 70 -14.16 24.53 -5.12
C GLU A 70 -13.15 23.92 -4.13
N THR A 71 -12.29 23.00 -4.60
CA THR A 71 -11.30 22.33 -3.75
C THR A 71 -10.16 23.29 -3.40
N LEU A 72 -10.16 23.87 -2.20
CA LEU A 72 -9.11 24.82 -1.81
C LEU A 72 -7.78 24.15 -1.45
N LEU A 73 -7.84 22.94 -0.90
CA LEU A 73 -6.68 22.17 -0.46
C LEU A 73 -6.96 20.67 -0.56
N ALA A 74 -5.99 19.91 -1.05
CA ALA A 74 -6.00 18.46 -1.09
C ALA A 74 -4.75 17.92 -0.40
N LEU A 75 -4.92 17.11 0.65
CA LEU A 75 -3.87 16.35 1.31
C LEU A 75 -4.01 14.90 0.86
N VAL A 76 -3.01 14.39 0.13
CA VAL A 76 -3.02 13.02 -0.37
C VAL A 76 -1.94 12.22 0.33
N ASN A 77 -2.33 11.07 0.86
CA ASN A 77 -1.42 10.07 1.40
C ASN A 77 -1.51 8.80 0.56
N VAL A 78 -0.35 8.30 0.12
CA VAL A 78 -0.23 7.06 -0.66
C VAL A 78 0.50 6.04 0.18
N LEU A 79 -0.10 4.85 0.29
CA LEU A 79 0.50 3.67 0.91
C LEU A 79 0.58 2.58 -0.16
N ALA A 80 1.79 2.28 -0.62
CA ALA A 80 2.04 1.28 -1.65
C ALA A 80 2.84 0.12 -1.05
N LEU A 81 2.17 -1.00 -0.79
CA LEU A 81 2.83 -2.22 -0.31
C LEU A 81 3.38 -3.02 -1.49
N LYS A 82 4.70 -3.04 -1.62
CA LYS A 82 5.43 -3.96 -2.50
C LYS A 82 6.03 -5.09 -1.66
N ALA A 83 5.16 -5.92 -1.11
CA ALA A 83 5.58 -7.12 -0.40
C ALA A 83 6.18 -8.13 -1.39
N ARG A 84 7.41 -8.57 -1.11
CA ARG A 84 8.01 -9.73 -1.78
C ARG A 84 7.97 -10.87 -0.80
N TRP A 85 7.51 -12.04 -1.21
CA TRP A 85 7.57 -13.23 -0.37
C TRP A 85 9.02 -13.61 -0.09
N GLU A 86 9.34 -14.02 1.14
CA GLU A 86 10.66 -14.58 1.50
C GLU A 86 10.95 -15.82 0.64
N LYS A 87 9.90 -16.62 0.42
CA LYS A 87 9.91 -17.78 -0.46
C LYS A 87 8.78 -17.61 -1.49
N PRO A 88 9.07 -17.17 -2.74
CA PRO A 88 8.06 -16.90 -3.76
C PRO A 88 7.26 -18.14 -4.16
N PHE A 89 6.12 -17.91 -4.79
CA PHE A 89 5.35 -18.95 -5.46
C PHE A 89 5.99 -19.25 -6.80
N GLU A 90 6.05 -20.53 -7.15
CA GLU A 90 6.52 -20.96 -8.45
C GLU A 90 5.46 -20.71 -9.51
N ALA A 91 5.77 -19.91 -10.54
CA ALA A 91 4.79 -19.52 -11.55
C ALA A 91 4.15 -20.73 -12.27
N TRP A 92 4.92 -21.81 -12.45
CA TRP A 92 4.44 -23.04 -13.09
C TRP A 92 3.46 -23.85 -12.24
N GLN A 93 3.34 -23.56 -10.94
CA GLN A 93 2.34 -24.14 -10.04
C GLN A 93 1.04 -23.33 -10.02
N THR A 94 0.96 -22.22 -10.75
CA THR A 94 -0.26 -21.40 -10.83
C THR A 94 -1.18 -21.96 -11.92
N HIS A 95 -2.42 -22.28 -11.55
CA HIS A 95 -3.42 -22.84 -12.45
C HIS A 95 -4.79 -22.23 -12.21
N ASP A 96 -5.63 -22.18 -13.24
CA ASP A 96 -7.01 -21.73 -13.09
C ASP A 96 -7.81 -22.73 -12.26
N LEU A 97 -8.30 -22.29 -11.11
CA LEU A 97 -9.15 -23.08 -10.22
C LEU A 97 -10.45 -22.32 -9.87
N PRO A 98 -11.53 -23.03 -9.54
CA PRO A 98 -12.79 -22.40 -9.15
C PRO A 98 -12.64 -21.60 -7.83
N PHE A 99 -13.04 -20.33 -7.84
CA PHE A 99 -13.18 -19.48 -6.65
C PHE A 99 -14.64 -19.07 -6.47
N THR A 100 -15.15 -19.24 -5.25
CA THR A 100 -16.52 -18.83 -4.90
C THR A 100 -16.45 -17.47 -4.21
N ASP A 101 -17.08 -16.46 -4.80
CA ASP A 101 -17.14 -15.13 -4.21
C ASP A 101 -18.16 -15.04 -3.06
N ALA A 102 -18.25 -13.88 -2.41
CA ALA A 102 -19.18 -13.64 -1.29
C ALA A 102 -20.67 -13.71 -1.71
N ALA A 103 -20.98 -13.59 -3.00
CA ALA A 103 -22.33 -13.74 -3.54
C ALA A 103 -22.66 -15.20 -3.90
N GLY A 104 -21.70 -16.12 -3.78
CA GLY A 104 -21.84 -17.53 -4.15
C GLY A 104 -21.56 -17.81 -5.64
N THR A 105 -21.07 -16.83 -6.39
CA THR A 105 -20.71 -17.00 -7.80
C THR A 105 -19.38 -17.72 -7.91
N VAL A 106 -19.31 -18.73 -8.78
CA VAL A 106 -18.07 -19.47 -9.04
C VAL A 106 -17.41 -18.96 -10.31
N VAL A 107 -16.17 -18.49 -10.18
CA VAL A 107 -15.37 -17.99 -11.31
C VAL A 107 -13.98 -18.66 -11.31
N PRO A 108 -13.40 -19.00 -12.47
CA PRO A 108 -12.03 -19.46 -12.53
C PRO A 108 -11.07 -18.30 -12.20
N VAL A 109 -10.11 -18.54 -11.31
CA VAL A 109 -9.05 -17.57 -11.00
C VAL A 109 -7.68 -18.26 -11.08
N PRO A 110 -6.63 -17.56 -11.57
CA PRO A 110 -5.25 -18.03 -11.52
C PRO A 110 -4.83 -18.22 -10.05
N THR A 111 -4.91 -19.46 -9.57
CA THR A 111 -4.68 -19.80 -8.17
C THR A 111 -3.24 -20.20 -7.98
N MET A 112 -2.51 -19.44 -7.17
CA MET A 112 -1.15 -19.77 -6.78
C MET A 112 -1.15 -20.89 -5.73
N ALA A 113 -0.23 -21.85 -5.88
CA ALA A 113 -0.11 -22.98 -4.96
C ALA A 113 1.35 -23.14 -4.48
N LYS A 114 1.52 -23.56 -3.22
CA LYS A 114 2.81 -23.86 -2.60
C LYS A 114 2.61 -24.65 -1.31
N ASP A 115 3.56 -25.51 -0.99
CA ASP A 115 3.62 -26.19 0.31
C ASP A 115 4.14 -25.26 1.41
N VAL A 116 3.44 -25.25 2.55
CA VAL A 116 3.81 -24.48 3.74
C VAL A 116 4.20 -25.41 4.90
N PRO A 117 5.23 -25.06 5.69
CA PRO A 117 5.56 -25.84 6.89
C PRO A 117 4.37 -25.88 7.86
N VAL A 118 4.16 -27.03 8.50
CA VAL A 118 3.09 -27.20 9.50
C VAL A 118 3.22 -26.20 10.67
N ALA A 119 4.45 -25.79 10.99
CA ALA A 119 4.71 -24.79 12.03
C ALA A 119 4.14 -23.40 11.68
N ASP A 120 3.93 -23.10 10.40
CA ASP A 120 3.41 -21.83 9.91
C ASP A 120 1.88 -21.90 9.62
N ALA A 121 1.20 -23.00 9.96
CA ALA A 121 -0.23 -23.20 9.73
C ALA A 121 -0.96 -23.74 10.97
N TRP A 122 -2.06 -23.09 11.37
CA TRP A 122 -2.84 -23.49 12.54
C TRP A 122 -4.34 -23.21 12.35
N THR A 123 -5.16 -23.68 13.30
CA THR A 123 -6.61 -23.43 13.27
C THR A 123 -7.04 -22.55 14.44
N VAL A 124 -7.93 -21.60 14.19
CA VAL A 124 -8.53 -20.73 15.20
C VAL A 124 -9.99 -20.51 14.86
N GLY A 125 -10.89 -20.85 15.78
CA GLY A 125 -12.32 -20.53 15.63
C GLY A 125 -12.98 -21.10 14.37
N GLY A 126 -12.52 -22.26 13.88
CA GLY A 126 -13.04 -22.87 12.63
C GLY A 126 -12.41 -22.34 11.34
N ALA A 127 -11.48 -21.38 11.43
CA ALA A 127 -10.68 -20.92 10.31
C ALA A 127 -9.29 -21.60 10.30
N TYR A 128 -8.73 -21.77 9.11
CA TYR A 128 -7.30 -22.07 8.91
C TYR A 128 -6.54 -20.76 8.77
N VAL A 129 -5.44 -20.62 9.51
CA VAL A 129 -4.52 -19.50 9.42
C VAL A 129 -3.19 -20.03 8.90
N VAL A 130 -2.63 -19.33 7.91
CA VAL A 130 -1.32 -19.64 7.32
C VAL A 130 -0.48 -18.38 7.33
N GLU A 131 0.71 -18.43 7.93
CA GLU A 131 1.68 -17.34 7.93
C GLU A 131 2.59 -17.44 6.71
N LEU A 132 2.57 -16.42 5.86
CA LEU A 132 3.48 -16.29 4.72
C LEU A 132 4.41 -15.10 4.96
N ARG A 133 5.69 -15.37 5.19
CA ARG A 133 6.68 -14.33 5.48
C ARG A 133 7.07 -13.56 4.22
N CYS A 134 7.18 -12.24 4.38
CA CYS A 134 7.76 -11.37 3.36
C CYS A 134 9.27 -11.29 3.56
N ALA A 135 10.02 -11.18 2.46
CA ALA A 135 11.44 -10.89 2.48
C ALA A 135 11.65 -9.54 3.15
N SER A 136 12.49 -9.50 4.18
CA SER A 136 13.04 -8.27 4.73
C SER A 136 14.18 -7.77 3.83
N GLU A 137 14.24 -6.46 3.56
CA GLU A 137 15.38 -5.89 2.85
C GLU A 137 16.67 -6.00 3.70
N PRO A 138 17.85 -6.24 3.07
CA PRO A 138 19.12 -6.22 3.78
C PRO A 138 19.42 -4.80 4.27
N GLY A 139 19.11 -4.54 5.55
CA GLY A 139 19.27 -3.23 6.20
C GLY A 139 18.10 -2.79 7.06
N GLY A 140 16.94 -3.46 6.97
CA GLY A 140 15.81 -3.21 7.87
C GLY A 140 16.09 -3.72 9.28
N GLY A 141 15.94 -2.86 10.29
CA GLY A 141 15.99 -3.27 11.70
C GLY A 141 14.97 -4.37 12.00
N PRO A 142 15.15 -5.13 13.10
CA PRO A 142 14.30 -6.28 13.42
C PRO A 142 12.84 -5.85 13.46
N GLY A 143 12.03 -6.42 12.57
CA GLY A 143 10.59 -6.20 12.54
C GLY A 143 9.97 -6.52 13.88
N ALA A 144 9.06 -5.65 14.34
CA ALA A 144 8.33 -5.84 15.57
C ALA A 144 7.57 -7.16 15.52
N ARG A 145 7.87 -8.05 16.48
CA ARG A 145 7.07 -9.24 16.76
C ARG A 145 5.80 -8.78 17.47
N GLY A 146 4.65 -8.99 16.83
CA GLY A 146 3.33 -8.96 17.48
C GLY A 146 2.95 -10.34 17.97
#